data_AF-A0A4P9XDD6-F1
#
_entry.id   AF-A0A4P9XDD6-F1
#
_cell.length_a   1.000
_cell.length_b   1.000
_cell.length_c   1.000
_cell.angle_alpha   90.00
_cell.angle_beta   90.00
_cell.angle_gamma   90.00
#
_symmetry.space_group_name_H-M   'P 1'
#
loop_
_entity.id
_entity.type
_entity.pdbx_description
1 polymer ?
#
loop_
_entity_poly.entity_id
_entity_poly.type
_entity_poly.pdbx_seq_one_letter_code
_entity_poly.pdbx_strand_id
1 'polypeptide(L)'
;MTVTYPNRDNQYRFDPEDQHDANELLGTCLNDLNAIHIAVLCFDEDMAMDILNFVLMMTEDTSMCVLRSTFLSRTCGNGNTVLHLAAFLGNAELVEGLLRAGAVTNKRNDKGYRASDCSFDPETSEIL
;
A
#
# COMPACT_ATOMS: atom_id res chain seq x y z
N MET A 1 16.67 -7.57 3.68
CA MET A 1 16.01 -8.50 2.75
C MET A 1 14.53 -8.47 3.10
N THR A 2 13.72 -7.72 2.37
CA THR A 2 12.27 -7.67 2.62
C THR A 2 11.63 -8.85 1.90
N VAL A 3 11.05 -9.77 2.65
CA VAL A 3 10.37 -10.95 2.09
C VAL A 3 9.13 -10.48 1.32
N THR A 4 8.95 -11.00 0.11
CA THR A 4 7.73 -10.80 -0.69
C THR A 4 7.04 -12.14 -0.89
N TYR A 5 5.72 -12.11 -0.86
CA TYR A 5 4.85 -13.24 -1.12
C TYR A 5 4.27 -13.10 -2.54
N PRO A 6 4.48 -14.09 -3.42
CA PRO A 6 4.16 -13.96 -4.83
C PRO A 6 2.67 -14.05 -5.16
N ASN A 7 1.82 -14.54 -4.23
CA ASN A 7 0.36 -14.67 -4.38
C ASN A 7 -0.12 -15.41 -5.65
N ARG A 8 0.61 -16.42 -6.12
CA ARG A 8 0.28 -17.19 -7.35
C ARG A 8 -0.95 -18.08 -7.20
N ASP A 9 -1.25 -18.42 -5.97
CA ASP A 9 -2.40 -19.16 -5.47
C ASP A 9 -3.65 -18.28 -5.30
N ASN A 10 -3.53 -16.98 -5.55
CA ASN A 10 -4.63 -16.00 -5.46
C ASN A 10 -5.33 -16.05 -4.09
N GLN A 11 -4.54 -16.26 -3.04
CA GLN A 11 -4.99 -16.35 -1.66
C GLN A 11 -5.48 -14.98 -1.16
N TYR A 12 -4.78 -13.90 -1.54
CA TYR A 12 -5.17 -12.53 -1.24
C TYR A 12 -5.81 -11.89 -2.47
N ARG A 13 -7.06 -11.47 -2.34
CA ARG A 13 -7.86 -10.79 -3.37
C ARG A 13 -8.87 -9.87 -2.69
N PHE A 14 -9.36 -8.89 -3.44
CA PHE A 14 -10.45 -8.05 -2.97
C PHE A 14 -11.76 -8.84 -2.91
N ASP A 15 -12.69 -8.34 -2.11
CA ASP A 15 -14.03 -8.90 -2.10
C ASP A 15 -14.69 -8.77 -3.48
N PRO A 16 -15.60 -9.68 -3.85
CA PRO A 16 -16.18 -9.71 -5.19
C PRO A 16 -16.88 -8.40 -5.59
N GLU A 17 -17.35 -7.63 -4.61
CA GLU A 17 -18.01 -6.34 -4.80
C GLU A 17 -17.00 -5.27 -5.22
N ASP A 18 -15.88 -5.16 -4.51
CA ASP A 18 -14.81 -4.18 -4.79
C ASP A 18 -13.86 -4.64 -5.92
N GLN A 19 -13.87 -5.93 -6.26
CA GLN A 19 -12.95 -6.51 -7.23
C GLN A 19 -13.09 -5.86 -8.63
N HIS A 20 -14.30 -5.42 -9.01
CA HIS A 20 -14.50 -4.74 -10.29
C HIS A 20 -13.73 -3.43 -10.34
N ASP A 21 -13.94 -2.59 -9.32
CA ASP A 21 -13.33 -1.27 -9.23
C ASP A 21 -11.81 -1.38 -8.99
N ALA A 22 -11.39 -2.35 -8.17
CA ALA A 22 -9.98 -2.68 -7.98
C ALA A 22 -9.32 -3.08 -9.30
N ASN A 23 -9.98 -3.87 -10.16
CA ASN A 23 -9.42 -4.25 -11.46
C ASN A 23 -9.30 -3.07 -12.44
N GLU A 24 -10.19 -2.09 -12.32
CA GLU A 24 -10.16 -0.88 -13.13
C GLU A 24 -9.02 0.03 -12.72
N LEU A 25 -8.91 0.33 -11.42
CA LEU A 25 -7.97 1.29 -10.86
C LEU A 25 -6.59 0.70 -10.57
N LEU A 26 -6.55 -0.46 -9.92
CA LEU A 26 -5.32 -1.13 -9.47
C LEU A 26 -4.87 -2.21 -10.48
N GLY A 27 -5.79 -2.88 -11.15
CA GLY A 27 -5.50 -3.99 -12.06
C GLY A 27 -5.77 -5.35 -11.45
N THR A 28 -5.55 -6.40 -12.24
CA THR A 28 -6.01 -7.77 -11.94
C THR A 28 -5.03 -8.62 -11.15
N CYS A 29 -3.80 -8.14 -10.92
CA CYS A 29 -2.73 -8.94 -10.31
C CYS A 29 -2.29 -8.32 -8.98
N LEU A 30 -2.36 -9.11 -7.90
CA LEU A 30 -1.87 -8.75 -6.57
C LEU A 30 -0.66 -9.61 -6.19
N ASN A 31 0.38 -9.58 -7.02
CA ASN A 31 1.60 -10.35 -6.79
C ASN A 31 2.64 -9.51 -6.02
N ASP A 32 3.69 -10.17 -5.54
CA ASP A 32 4.83 -9.53 -4.86
C ASP A 32 4.43 -8.69 -3.64
N LEU A 33 3.49 -9.22 -2.85
CA LEU A 33 2.97 -8.60 -1.64
C LEU A 33 4.05 -8.60 -0.55
N ASN A 34 4.24 -7.47 0.13
CA ASN A 34 5.03 -7.41 1.36
C ASN A 34 4.10 -7.58 2.56
N ALA A 35 4.64 -7.55 3.78
CA ALA A 35 3.84 -7.70 5.00
C ALA A 35 2.74 -6.62 5.14
N ILE A 36 3.02 -5.36 4.78
CA ILE A 36 2.03 -4.28 4.89
C ILE A 36 0.94 -4.38 3.80
N HIS A 37 1.28 -4.80 2.58
CA HIS A 37 0.31 -5.08 1.52
C HIS A 37 -0.66 -6.18 1.95
N ILE A 38 -0.15 -7.23 2.59
CA ILE A 38 -0.98 -8.31 3.12
C ILE A 38 -1.91 -7.80 4.22
N ALA A 39 -1.40 -7.05 5.20
CA ALA A 39 -2.22 -6.51 6.29
C ALA A 39 -3.36 -5.61 5.76
N VAL A 40 -3.04 -4.76 4.78
CA VAL A 40 -4.02 -3.89 4.12
C VAL A 40 -5.09 -4.71 3.38
N LEU A 41 -4.70 -5.77 2.67
CA LEU A 41 -5.66 -6.67 1.99
C LEU A 41 -6.49 -7.53 2.96
N CYS A 42 -6.03 -7.71 4.20
CA CYS A 42 -6.80 -8.36 5.25
C CYS A 42 -7.83 -7.42 5.91
N PHE A 43 -7.92 -6.15 5.48
CA PHE A 43 -8.74 -5.10 6.11
C PHE A 43 -8.42 -4.92 7.60
N ASP A 44 -7.16 -5.18 7.99
CA ASP A 44 -6.68 -5.04 9.36
C ASP A 44 -5.84 -3.76 9.45
N GLU A 45 -6.53 -2.65 9.68
CA GLU A 45 -5.94 -1.31 9.71
C GLU A 45 -4.97 -1.14 10.87
N ASP A 46 -5.32 -1.70 12.03
CA ASP A 46 -4.47 -1.74 13.22
C ASP A 46 -3.18 -2.50 12.93
N MET A 47 -3.27 -3.68 12.30
CA MET A 47 -2.08 -4.46 11.93
C MET A 47 -1.23 -3.74 10.89
N ALA A 48 -1.85 -3.06 9.92
CA ALA A 48 -1.12 -2.27 8.92
C ALA A 48 -0.36 -1.10 9.58
N MET A 49 -1.02 -0.39 10.51
CA MET A 49 -0.41 0.67 11.29
C MET A 49 0.67 0.17 12.24
N ASP A 50 0.47 -0.97 12.89
CA ASP A 50 1.47 -1.61 13.74
C ASP A 50 2.69 -2.03 12.95
N ILE A 51 2.53 -2.59 11.75
CA ILE A 51 3.65 -2.92 10.85
C ILE A 51 4.37 -1.64 10.44
N LEU A 52 3.64 -0.58 10.09
CA LEU A 52 4.22 0.70 9.72
C LEU A 52 5.00 1.32 10.89
N ASN A 53 4.38 1.40 12.07
CA ASN A 53 4.98 1.88 13.31
C ASN A 53 6.18 1.03 13.69
N PHE A 54 6.12 -0.29 13.55
CA PHE A 54 7.26 -1.16 13.80
C PHE A 54 8.43 -0.84 12.86
N VAL A 55 8.16 -0.65 11.57
CA VAL A 55 9.18 -0.25 10.59
C VAL A 55 9.73 1.16 10.88
N LEU A 56 8.93 2.06 11.45
CA LEU A 56 9.35 3.40 11.87
C LEU A 56 10.16 3.40 13.18
N MET A 57 9.70 2.66 14.19
CA MET A 57 10.30 2.57 15.53
C MET A 57 11.64 1.82 15.51
N MET A 58 11.81 0.84 14.61
CA MET A 58 13.08 0.17 14.38
C MET A 58 14.14 1.08 13.73
N THR A 59 13.80 2.34 13.40
CA THR A 59 14.64 3.26 12.60
C THR A 59 15.11 4.52 13.32
N GLU A 60 15.34 4.48 14.63
CA GLU A 60 16.02 5.59 15.33
C GLU A 60 17.51 5.73 14.91
N ASP A 61 18.11 4.67 14.35
CA ASP A 61 19.46 4.73 13.78
C ASP A 61 19.44 5.17 12.31
N THR A 62 20.06 6.33 12.04
CA THR A 62 20.23 7.00 10.73
C THR A 62 20.63 6.08 9.56
N SER A 63 21.28 4.95 9.86
CA SER A 63 21.78 3.97 8.89
C SER A 63 20.67 3.16 8.18
N MET A 64 19.48 3.04 8.77
CA MET A 64 18.41 2.16 8.26
C MET A 64 17.27 2.88 7.53
N CYS A 65 17.38 4.20 7.29
CA CYS A 65 16.44 4.98 6.47
C CYS A 65 16.18 4.38 5.07
N VAL A 66 17.19 3.71 4.51
CA VAL A 66 17.08 3.03 3.21
C VAL A 66 16.12 1.83 3.29
N LEU A 67 16.08 1.08 4.39
CA LEU A 67 15.14 -0.02 4.54
C LEU A 67 13.70 0.48 4.61
N ARG A 68 13.46 1.59 5.33
CA ARG A 68 12.14 2.22 5.38
C ARG A 68 11.66 2.66 4.00
N SER A 69 12.46 3.46 3.29
CA SER A 69 12.06 3.95 1.97
C SER A 69 11.90 2.82 0.96
N THR A 70 12.78 1.82 0.98
CA THR A 70 12.66 0.65 0.10
C THR A 70 11.47 -0.22 0.46
N PHE A 71 11.04 -0.29 1.72
CA PHE A 71 9.84 -1.01 2.15
C PHE A 71 8.55 -0.33 1.66
N LEU A 72 8.44 0.99 1.84
CA LEU A 72 7.26 1.77 1.46
C LEU A 72 7.12 1.97 -0.07
N SER A 73 8.24 2.08 -0.77
CA SER A 73 8.25 2.29 -2.23
C SER A 73 8.08 1.00 -3.04
N ARG A 74 8.00 -0.16 -2.35
CA ARG A 74 7.72 -1.44 -3.00
C ARG A 74 6.37 -1.38 -3.69
N THR A 75 6.33 -2.04 -4.85
CA THR A 75 5.12 -2.21 -5.60
C THR A 75 4.63 -3.65 -5.45
N CYS A 76 3.35 -3.84 -5.14
CA CYS A 76 2.62 -5.05 -5.46
C CYS A 76 2.12 -4.98 -6.91
N GLY A 77 1.56 -6.10 -7.39
CA GLY A 77 1.22 -6.32 -8.80
C GLY A 77 0.54 -5.14 -9.51
N ASN A 78 0.73 -5.09 -10.83
CA ASN A 78 0.40 -3.94 -11.66
C ASN A 78 1.06 -2.61 -11.23
N GLY A 79 2.18 -2.67 -10.51
CA GLY A 79 2.95 -1.48 -10.13
C GLY A 79 2.35 -0.66 -8.98
N ASN A 80 1.33 -1.17 -8.30
CA ASN A 80 0.67 -0.50 -7.19
C ASN A 80 1.57 -0.44 -5.97
N THR A 81 1.62 0.68 -5.27
CA THR A 81 2.28 0.77 -3.95
C THR A 81 1.25 0.55 -2.84
N VAL A 82 1.72 0.36 -1.60
CA VAL A 82 0.86 0.36 -0.42
C VAL A 82 -0.04 1.59 -0.33
N LEU A 83 0.42 2.74 -0.85
CA LEU A 83 -0.35 3.98 -0.89
C LEU A 83 -1.55 3.91 -1.86
N HIS A 84 -1.41 3.19 -2.98
CA HIS A 84 -2.54 2.97 -3.89
C HIS A 84 -3.62 2.11 -3.21
N LEU A 85 -3.20 1.08 -2.46
CA LEU A 85 -4.12 0.23 -1.71
C LEU A 85 -4.83 1.01 -0.60
N ALA A 86 -4.07 1.79 0.19
CA ALA A 86 -4.62 2.60 1.28
C ALA A 86 -5.63 3.64 0.79
N ALA A 87 -5.33 4.30 -0.34
CA ALA A 87 -6.25 5.25 -0.98
C ALA A 87 -7.52 4.56 -1.49
N PHE A 88 -7.38 3.41 -2.18
CA PHE A 88 -8.50 2.63 -2.68
C PHE A 88 -9.45 2.17 -1.56
N LEU A 89 -8.89 1.78 -0.41
CA LEU A 89 -9.66 1.35 0.76
C LEU A 89 -10.20 2.51 1.61
N GLY A 90 -9.84 3.76 1.30
CA GLY A 90 -10.26 4.92 2.07
C GLY A 90 -9.65 5.02 3.47
N ASN A 91 -8.49 4.39 3.69
CA ASN A 91 -7.84 4.40 5.00
C ASN A 91 -6.98 5.65 5.19
N ALA A 92 -7.62 6.75 5.59
CA ALA A 92 -6.98 8.05 5.81
C ALA A 92 -5.84 8.00 6.83
N GLU A 93 -6.01 7.25 7.93
CA GLU A 93 -4.99 7.14 8.97
C GLU A 93 -3.71 6.47 8.45
N LEU A 94 -3.85 5.37 7.70
CA LEU A 94 -2.73 4.70 7.07
C LEU A 94 -2.10 5.58 5.99
N VAL A 95 -2.88 6.29 5.19
CA VAL A 95 -2.36 7.26 4.21
C VAL A 95 -1.50 8.31 4.92
N GLU A 96 -2.01 8.96 5.97
CA GLU A 96 -1.24 9.92 6.75
C GLU A 96 0.04 9.32 7.32
N GLY A 97 -0.05 8.13 7.92
CA GLY A 97 1.10 7.41 8.46
C GLY A 97 2.17 7.17 7.39
N LEU A 98 1.76 6.69 6.22
CA LEU A 98 2.64 6.43 5.09
C LEU A 98 3.31 7.72 4.57
N LEU A 99 2.57 8.83 4.50
CA LEU A 99 3.12 10.14 4.12
C LEU A 99 4.16 10.64 5.11
N ARG A 100 3.86 10.57 6.41
CA ARG A 100 4.82 10.91 7.49
C ARG A 100 6.06 10.00 7.43
N ALA A 101 5.88 8.77 7.00
CA ALA A 101 6.96 7.82 6.78
C ALA A 101 7.80 8.09 5.52
N GLY A 102 7.39 9.05 4.68
CA GLY A 102 8.08 9.45 3.44
C GLY A 102 7.73 8.57 2.24
N ALA A 103 6.52 7.98 2.23
CA ALA A 103 6.03 7.24 1.07
C ALA A 103 5.92 8.16 -0.17
N VAL A 104 6.16 7.57 -1.34
CA VAL A 104 6.16 8.31 -2.60
C VAL A 104 4.73 8.40 -3.14
N THR A 105 4.13 9.59 -3.12
CA THR A 105 2.78 9.86 -3.66
C THR A 105 2.77 9.98 -5.17
N ASN A 106 3.90 10.37 -5.76
CA ASN A 106 3.96 10.70 -7.17
C ASN A 106 4.12 9.47 -8.09
N LYS A 107 4.18 8.26 -7.53
CA LYS A 107 4.37 7.03 -8.30
C LYS A 107 3.05 6.65 -8.96
N ARG A 108 3.13 6.32 -10.26
CA ARG A 108 1.97 5.83 -11.02
C ARG A 108 2.06 4.32 -11.14
N ASN A 109 0.91 3.65 -11.02
CA ASN A 109 0.79 2.22 -11.32
C ASN A 109 0.79 1.98 -12.84
N ASP A 110 0.67 0.71 -13.26
CA ASP A 110 0.68 0.30 -14.68
C ASP A 110 -0.54 0.81 -15.45
N LYS A 111 -1.62 1.18 -14.75
CA LYS A 111 -2.80 1.85 -15.33
C LYS A 111 -2.56 3.35 -15.55
N GLY A 112 -1.47 3.89 -15.01
CA GLY A 112 -1.14 5.30 -15.07
C GLY A 112 -1.75 6.14 -13.96
N TYR A 113 -2.39 5.55 -12.96
CA TYR A 113 -3.02 6.24 -11.84
C TYR A 113 -2.04 6.43 -10.68
N ARG A 114 -2.13 7.58 -10.00
CA ARG A 114 -1.49 7.85 -8.72
C ARG A 114 -2.38 7.31 -7.59
N ALA A 115 -1.85 7.28 -6.37
CA ALA A 115 -2.66 6.92 -5.21
C ALA A 115 -3.92 7.81 -5.06
N SER A 116 -3.81 9.13 -5.28
CA SER A 116 -4.96 10.05 -5.25
C SER A 116 -5.97 9.85 -6.37
N ASP A 117 -5.56 9.24 -7.49
CA ASP A 117 -6.49 8.88 -8.56
C ASP A 117 -7.27 7.59 -8.22
N CYS A 118 -6.81 6.82 -7.22
CA CYS A 118 -7.45 5.59 -6.76
C CYS A 118 -8.36 5.77 -5.53
N SER A 119 -8.38 6.96 -4.92
CA SER A 119 -9.27 7.25 -3.79
C SER A 119 -10.72 7.45 -4.23
N PHE A 120 -11.67 6.87 -3.50
CA PHE A 120 -13.10 7.14 -3.70
C PHE A 120 -13.63 8.22 -2.76
N ASP A 121 -12.99 8.39 -1.61
CA ASP A 121 -13.40 9.35 -0.61
C ASP A 121 -12.64 10.69 -0.76
N PRO A 122 -13.29 11.82 -0.47
CA PRO A 122 -12.65 13.13 -0.56
C PRO A 122 -11.51 13.30 0.46
N GLU A 123 -11.58 12.62 1.60
CA GLU A 123 -10.65 12.79 2.71
C GLU A 123 -9.25 12.26 2.36
N THR A 124 -9.14 11.02 1.89
CA THR A 124 -7.87 10.45 1.40
C THR A 124 -7.36 11.19 0.17
N SER A 125 -8.24 11.69 -0.69
CA SER A 125 -7.87 12.50 -1.86
C SER A 125 -7.27 13.85 -1.45
N GLU A 126 -7.79 14.50 -0.41
CA GLU A 126 -7.26 15.75 0.14
C GLU A 126 -5.90 15.57 0.82
N ILE A 127 -5.65 14.39 1.40
CA ILE A 127 -4.40 14.07 2.09
C ILE A 127 -3.24 13.83 1.10
N LEU A 128 -3.51 13.33 -0.12
CA LEU A 128 -2.52 12.84 -1.11
C LEU A 128 -2.00 13.88 -2.10
#